data_AF-A0A6B0TVW9-F1
#
_entry.id   AF-A0A6B0TVW9-F1
#
_cell.length_a   1.000
_cell.length_b   1.000
_cell.length_c   1.000
_cell.angle_alpha   90.00
_cell.angle_beta   90.00
_cell.angle_gamma   90.00
#
_symmetry.space_group_name_H-M   'P 1'
#
loop_
_entity.id
_entity.type
_entity.pdbx_description
1 polymer ?
#
loop_
_entity_poly.entity_id
_entity_poly.type
_entity_poly.pdbx_seq_one_letter_code
_entity_poly.pdbx_strand_id
1 'polypeptide(L)'
;MTKKLTALATAAALSFSAMMPMAASAMDEELTMLEAAVNNQLEILGIETDIMALTVGQLTEIKGVLSSDDTQTEKKERVMAIIE
;
A
#
# COMPACT_ATOMS: atom_id res chain seq x y z
N MET A 1 -33.53 -35.01 14.17
CA MET A 1 -33.83 -33.62 14.58
C MET A 1 -33.25 -33.42 15.96
N THR A 2 -32.19 -32.60 16.11
CA THR A 2 -31.89 -31.80 17.32
C THR A 2 -30.65 -30.96 17.03
N LYS A 3 -30.89 -29.71 16.61
CA LYS A 3 -29.89 -28.67 16.45
C LYS A 3 -29.41 -28.24 17.84
N LYS A 4 -28.11 -28.31 18.12
CA LYS A 4 -27.51 -27.64 19.27
C LYS A 4 -26.58 -26.56 18.75
N LEU A 5 -27.18 -25.39 18.54
CA LEU A 5 -26.48 -24.13 18.31
C LEU A 5 -25.92 -23.68 19.66
N THR A 6 -24.63 -23.90 19.89
CA THR A 6 -23.95 -23.32 21.03
C THR A 6 -23.22 -22.07 20.54
N ALA A 7 -23.92 -20.95 20.62
CA ALA A 7 -23.32 -19.64 20.50
C ALA A 7 -22.59 -19.32 21.80
N LEU A 8 -21.28 -19.11 21.73
CA LEU A 8 -20.56 -18.35 22.74
C LEU A 8 -19.80 -17.26 22.02
N ALA A 9 -20.42 -16.07 22.01
CA ALA A 9 -19.84 -14.85 21.50
C ALA A 9 -18.72 -14.43 22.44
N THR A 10 -17.47 -14.72 22.07
CA THR A 10 -16.32 -14.02 22.64
C THR A 10 -16.28 -12.63 22.02
N ALA A 11 -17.11 -11.73 22.55
CA ALA A 11 -16.97 -10.31 22.32
C ALA A 11 -15.69 -9.86 23.02
N ALA A 12 -14.57 -9.89 22.29
CA ALA A 12 -13.38 -9.18 22.69
C ALA A 12 -13.73 -7.68 22.70
N ALA A 13 -14.01 -7.16 23.89
CA ALA A 13 -14.16 -5.75 24.14
C ALA A 13 -12.83 -5.06 23.78
N LEU A 14 -12.73 -4.58 22.55
CA LEU A 14 -11.72 -3.62 22.13
C LEU A 14 -12.05 -2.29 22.80
N SER A 15 -11.74 -2.17 24.08
CA SER A 15 -11.63 -0.89 24.77
C SER A 15 -10.38 -0.16 24.27
N PHE A 16 -10.44 0.32 23.02
CA PHE A 16 -9.45 1.22 22.44
C PHE A 16 -9.99 2.65 22.53
N SER A 17 -10.13 3.14 23.75
CA SER A 17 -10.49 4.53 24.03
C SER A 17 -9.35 5.19 24.79
N ALA A 18 -8.31 5.59 24.05
CA ALA A 18 -7.32 6.58 24.46
C ALA A 18 -6.61 7.18 23.23
N MET A 19 -7.19 8.28 22.72
CA MET A 19 -6.50 9.48 22.24
C MET A 19 -5.01 9.35 21.84
N MET A 20 -4.73 9.25 20.54
CA MET A 20 -3.51 9.83 19.95
C MET A 20 -3.87 10.45 18.57
N PRO A 21 -3.84 11.78 18.42
CA PRO A 21 -3.83 12.42 17.10
C PRO A 21 -2.48 12.27 16.35
N MET A 22 -1.50 11.57 16.93
CA MET A 22 -0.12 11.50 16.43
C MET A 22 0.15 10.38 15.41
N ALA A 23 -0.81 9.50 15.11
CA ALA A 23 -0.62 8.42 14.13
C ALA A 23 -0.88 8.86 12.69
N ALA A 24 -1.76 9.86 12.47
CA ALA A 24 -2.09 10.35 11.14
C ALA A 24 -0.89 11.05 10.48
N SER A 25 -0.23 11.96 11.19
CA SER A 25 0.92 12.72 10.65
C SER A 25 2.14 11.84 10.34
N ALA A 26 2.36 10.77 11.10
CA ALA A 26 3.46 9.83 10.83
C ALA A 26 3.19 8.97 9.59
N MET A 27 1.93 8.57 9.35
CA MET A 27 1.54 7.85 8.14
C MET A 27 1.58 8.74 6.89
N ASP A 28 1.20 10.02 7.02
CA ASP A 28 1.25 10.97 5.91
C ASP A 28 2.70 11.24 5.45
N GLU A 29 3.64 11.33 6.39
CA GLU A 29 5.07 11.47 6.08
C GLU A 29 5.63 10.22 5.41
N GLU A 30 5.30 9.02 5.90
CA GLU A 30 5.70 7.75 5.29
C GLU A 30 5.16 7.60 3.86
N LEU A 31 3.90 7.99 3.64
CA LEU A 31 3.29 7.99 2.31
C LEU A 31 3.98 8.96 1.36
N THR A 32 4.26 10.19 1.80
CA THR A 32 4.98 11.19 1.00
C THR A 32 6.37 10.69 0.60
N MET A 33 7.07 10.00 1.51
CA MET A 33 8.37 9.40 1.24
C MET A 33 8.28 8.23 0.25
N LEU A 34 7.23 7.40 0.36
CA LEU A 34 6.95 6.33 -0.58
C LEU A 34 6.67 6.89 -1.99
N GLU A 35 5.80 7.88 -2.09
CA GLU A 35 5.46 8.59 -3.34
C GLU A 35 6.71 9.17 -3.99
N ALA A 36 7.56 9.86 -3.22
CA ALA A 36 8.82 10.43 -3.72
C ALA A 36 9.80 9.36 -4.22
N ALA A 37 9.93 8.25 -3.48
CA ALA A 37 10.81 7.15 -3.87
C ALA A 37 10.33 6.46 -5.16
N VAL A 38 9.02 6.22 -5.28
CA VAL A 38 8.42 5.65 -6.47
C VAL A 38 8.56 6.61 -7.65
N ASN A 39 8.24 7.90 -7.47
CA ASN A 39 8.34 8.91 -8.53
C ASN A 39 9.74 8.96 -9.15
N ASN A 40 10.78 9.04 -8.32
CA ASN A 40 12.16 9.10 -8.80
C ASN A 40 12.54 7.87 -9.63
N GLN A 41 12.08 6.68 -9.23
CA GLN A 41 12.37 5.46 -9.97
C GLN A 41 11.56 5.34 -11.26
N LEU A 42 10.34 5.84 -11.29
CA LEU A 42 9.55 5.93 -12.52
C LEU A 42 10.17 6.89 -13.53
N GLU A 43 10.70 8.03 -13.07
CA GLU A 43 11.47 8.96 -13.90
C GLU A 43 12.71 8.28 -14.51
N ILE A 44 13.44 7.45 -13.74
CA ILE A 44 14.58 6.67 -14.25
C ILE A 44 14.16 5.69 -15.35
N LEU A 45 12.98 5.07 -15.21
CA LEU A 45 12.41 4.18 -16.23
C LEU A 45 11.77 4.94 -17.41
N GLY A 46 11.71 6.27 -17.35
CA GLY A 46 11.04 7.11 -18.33
C GLY A 46 9.55 6.80 -18.43
N ILE A 47 8.89 6.66 -17.28
CA ILE A 47 7.44 6.47 -17.14
C ILE A 47 6.88 7.76 -16.54
N GLU A 48 6.13 8.53 -17.33
CA GLU A 48 5.35 9.67 -16.81
C GLU A 48 4.02 9.15 -16.27
N THR A 49 3.77 9.35 -14.98
CA THR A 49 2.49 9.02 -14.35
C THR A 49 2.18 10.00 -13.23
N ASP A 50 0.89 10.22 -12.97
CA ASP A 50 0.45 11.02 -11.83
C ASP A 50 0.45 10.15 -10.57
N ILE A 51 1.51 10.28 -9.77
CA ILE A 51 1.70 9.52 -8.51
C ILE A 51 0.55 9.78 -7.53
N MET A 52 -0.01 10.99 -7.54
CA MET A 52 -1.10 11.38 -6.65
C MET A 52 -2.43 10.72 -7.01
N ALA A 53 -2.55 10.18 -8.23
CA ALA A 53 -3.70 9.40 -8.68
C ALA A 53 -3.59 7.91 -8.30
N LEU A 54 -2.42 7.44 -7.86
CA LEU A 54 -2.20 6.05 -7.49
C LEU A 54 -2.65 5.78 -6.05
N THR A 55 -3.24 4.62 -5.84
CA THR A 55 -3.54 4.15 -4.48
C THR A 55 -2.26 3.73 -3.75
N VAL A 56 -2.27 3.78 -2.41
CA VAL A 56 -1.17 3.27 -1.57
C VAL A 56 -0.81 1.81 -1.91
N GLY A 57 -1.82 1.00 -2.28
CA GLY A 57 -1.63 -0.38 -2.73
C GLY A 57 -0.80 -0.46 -4.01
N GLN A 58 -1.16 0.34 -5.02
CA GLN A 58 -0.40 0.43 -6.28
C GLN A 58 1.01 0.95 -6.05
N LEU A 59 1.21 1.97 -5.22
CA LEU A 59 2.54 2.49 -4.88
C LEU A 59 3.42 1.42 -4.21
N THR A 60 2.84 0.64 -3.31
CA THR A 60 3.55 -0.45 -2.63
C THR A 60 3.91 -1.56 -3.61
N GLU A 61 3.01 -1.91 -4.52
CA GLU A 61 3.25 -2.93 -5.54
C GLU A 61 4.33 -2.49 -6.53
N ILE A 62 4.25 -1.25 -7.02
CA ILE A 62 5.27 -0.63 -7.88
C ILE A 62 6.63 -0.64 -7.18
N LYS A 63 6.70 -0.22 -5.91
CA LYS A 63 7.95 -0.29 -5.12
C LYS A 63 8.49 -1.72 -5.02
N GLY A 64 7.62 -2.71 -4.90
CA GLY A 64 7.99 -4.13 -4.93
C GLY A 64 8.63 -4.54 -6.25
N VAL A 65 8.03 -4.16 -7.38
CA VAL A 65 8.58 -4.40 -8.72
C VAL A 65 9.91 -3.69 -8.90
N LEU A 66 10.03 -2.43 -8.52
CA LEU A 66 11.24 -1.64 -8.72
C LEU A 66 12.42 -2.15 -7.88
N SER A 67 12.14 -2.75 -6.71
CA SER A 67 13.12 -3.35 -5.81
C SER A 67 13.52 -4.78 -6.21
N SER A 68 12.88 -5.38 -7.21
CA SER A 68 13.22 -6.72 -7.71
C SER A 68 14.55 -6.73 -8.47
N ASP A 69 15.09 -7.91 -8.72
CA ASP A 69 16.30 -8.10 -9.54
C ASP A 69 16.01 -8.15 -11.06
N ASP A 70 14.76 -7.83 -11.46
CA ASP A 70 14.32 -7.83 -12.86
C ASP A 70 15.08 -6.80 -13.70
N THR A 71 15.13 -7.03 -15.02
CA THR A 71 15.69 -6.05 -15.95
C THR A 71 14.86 -4.77 -15.97
N GLN A 72 15.46 -3.64 -16.39
CA GLN A 72 14.73 -2.38 -16.51
C GLN A 72 13.52 -2.48 -17.45
N THR A 73 13.60 -3.29 -18.51
CA THR A 73 12.51 -3.54 -19.44
C THR A 73 11.35 -4.26 -18.76
N GLU A 74 11.63 -5.37 -18.06
CA GLU A 74 10.61 -6.13 -17.33
C GLU A 74 9.96 -5.30 -16.22
N LYS A 75 10.76 -4.52 -15.47
CA LYS A 75 10.23 -3.58 -14.47
C LYS A 75 9.28 -2.58 -15.10
N LYS A 76 9.66 -1.98 -16.23
CA LYS A 76 8.83 -1.01 -16.95
C LYS A 76 7.50 -1.62 -17.38
N GLU A 77 7.51 -2.79 -18.00
CA GLU A 77 6.30 -3.48 -18.44
C GLU A 77 5.37 -3.80 -17.26
N ARG A 78 5.91 -4.33 -16.17
CA ARG A 78 5.15 -4.69 -14.98
C ARG A 78 4.56 -3.47 -14.28
N VAL A 79 5.33 -2.38 -14.18
CA VAL A 79 4.86 -1.11 -13.61
C VAL A 79 3.72 -0.53 -14.43
N MET A 80 3.82 -0.54 -15.76
CA MET A 80 2.75 -0.05 -16.63
C MET A 80 1.45 -0.85 -16.42
N ALA A 81 1.55 -2.17 -16.24
CA ALA A 81 0.40 -3.02 -15.96
C ALA A 81 -0.28 -2.78 -14.59
N ILE A 82 0.40 -2.11 -13.65
CA ILE A 82 -0.18 -1.73 -12.34
C ILE A 82 -0.89 -0.36 -12.42
N ILE A 83 -0.44 0.49 -13.35
CA ILE A 83 -0.94 1.85 -13.55
C ILE A 83 -2.21 1.86 -14.43
N GLU A 84 -2.32 0.94 -15.39
CA GLU A 84 -3.51 0.74 -16.26
C GLU A 84 -4.74 0.19 -15.50
#